data_AF-W2J9R1-F1
#
_entry.id   AF-W2J9R1-F1
#
_cell.length_a   1.000
_cell.length_b   1.000
_cell.length_c   1.000
_cell.angle_alpha   90.00
_cell.angle_beta   90.00
_cell.angle_gamma   90.00
#
_symmetry.space_group_name_H-M   'P 1'
#
loop_
_entity.id
_entity.type
_entity.pdbx_description
1 polymer ?
#
loop_
_entity_poly.entity_id
_entity_poly.type
_entity_poly.pdbx_seq_one_letter_code
_entity_poly.pdbx_strand_id
1 'polypeptide(L)'
;MTSSVVTLEALESALDTLLAVSAENDYEQIQVFGAFDTPRLHFNTHNNSYELRADAHRRLHAGPESRIQLLRNRFMSVDLRVKRNRLFAPPSAAVANTTEYMELSRIESLLGVSGVRRVIGMLGQDERKRFYLEDFTSRIIIDLTNAAYTDGLFTINCMVLVEGEVIDDVLHVQSMGFPPPETKEASLEVLGGIDPLGVEVSAQQREQIRELEASDHHATFIVLSDVHLDDPQVMSKLDELFQGLESVQPTLFILMGDFMSTSIGGGAGSNSLQDLREYLEELGNLILKYPGIAENSRFILVPGPNDPGSSSAFPRHPLPDLCTRELIRKVPNVTCSTNPCRIRYYTQDIVIFRDDLQQKMQRHAILPPMPSEQEEAEMGEDGEAVQSVSQKDISKHLAKTLIDQAHLCPLPLMANPINWDFDSSLQLFPAPDVLILGDSTEQYQLGYSSVGVFHPGPFHADYSFVFYRPSTNTTEFSRVE
;
A
#
# COMPACT_ATOMS: atom_id res chain seq x y z
N MET A 1 -19.99 -32.37 -57.08
CA MET A 1 -19.82 -31.04 -56.46
C MET A 1 -20.71 -31.02 -55.23
N THR A 2 -20.16 -31.25 -54.05
CA THR A 2 -20.90 -31.17 -52.77
C THR A 2 -20.88 -29.73 -52.31
N SER A 3 -22.01 -29.01 -52.44
CA SER A 3 -22.12 -27.67 -51.88
C SER A 3 -22.15 -27.77 -50.36
N SER A 4 -21.17 -27.18 -49.69
CA SER A 4 -21.19 -26.97 -48.24
C SER A 4 -22.30 -25.97 -47.93
N VAL A 5 -23.49 -26.46 -47.58
CA VAL A 5 -24.58 -25.60 -47.11
C VAL A 5 -24.28 -25.26 -45.66
N VAL A 6 -23.81 -24.04 -45.43
CA VAL A 6 -23.70 -23.49 -44.07
C VAL A 6 -25.11 -23.10 -43.63
N THR A 7 -25.59 -23.68 -42.52
CA THR A 7 -26.91 -23.38 -41.97
C THR A 7 -26.87 -22.08 -41.16
N LEU A 8 -27.99 -21.37 -41.10
CA LEU A 8 -28.14 -20.16 -40.29
C LEU A 8 -27.74 -20.41 -38.82
N GLU A 9 -28.21 -21.53 -38.25
CA GLU A 9 -27.90 -21.96 -36.89
C GLU A 9 -26.39 -22.17 -36.64
N ALA A 10 -25.65 -22.70 -37.64
CA ALA A 10 -24.20 -22.88 -37.50
C ALA A 10 -23.46 -21.54 -37.51
N LEU A 11 -24.02 -20.55 -38.23
CA LEU A 11 -23.48 -19.19 -38.32
C LEU A 11 -23.80 -18.39 -37.05
N GLU A 12 -25.00 -18.52 -36.51
CA GLU A 12 -25.41 -17.94 -35.22
C GLU A 12 -24.59 -18.54 -34.07
N SER A 13 -24.43 -19.87 -34.03
CA SER A 13 -23.58 -20.52 -33.02
C SER A 13 -22.10 -20.11 -33.11
N ALA A 14 -21.56 -19.97 -34.33
CA ALA A 14 -20.20 -19.47 -34.51
C ALA A 14 -20.06 -17.99 -34.12
N LEU A 15 -21.07 -17.16 -34.40
CA LEU A 15 -21.12 -15.77 -34.01
C LEU A 15 -21.22 -15.63 -32.48
N ASP A 16 -22.10 -16.39 -31.82
CA ASP A 16 -22.22 -16.41 -30.36
C ASP A 16 -20.92 -16.89 -29.71
N THR A 17 -20.24 -17.86 -30.31
CA THR A 17 -18.91 -18.30 -29.85
C THR A 17 -17.87 -17.20 -30.04
N LEU A 18 -17.88 -16.48 -31.16
CA LEU A 18 -16.95 -15.37 -31.42
C LEU A 18 -17.24 -14.15 -30.53
N LEU A 19 -18.51 -13.88 -30.24
CA LEU A 19 -18.94 -12.81 -29.34
C LEU A 19 -18.66 -13.15 -27.88
N ALA A 20 -18.82 -14.42 -27.49
CA ALA A 20 -18.40 -14.91 -26.18
C ALA A 20 -16.88 -14.83 -26.04
N VAL A 21 -16.12 -15.24 -27.05
CA VAL A 21 -14.65 -15.09 -27.09
C VAL A 21 -14.24 -13.62 -27.12
N SER A 22 -14.97 -12.73 -27.79
CA SER A 22 -14.66 -11.29 -27.78
C SER A 22 -14.98 -10.64 -26.43
N ALA A 23 -16.05 -11.06 -25.77
CA ALA A 23 -16.40 -10.60 -24.42
C ALA A 23 -15.47 -11.19 -23.34
N GLU A 24 -14.97 -12.42 -23.52
CA GLU A 24 -13.92 -13.02 -22.69
C GLU A 24 -12.54 -12.37 -22.92
N ASN A 25 -12.35 -11.70 -24.06
CA ASN A 25 -11.13 -10.97 -24.43
C ASN A 25 -11.19 -9.46 -24.12
N ASP A 26 -12.27 -8.94 -23.55
CA ASP A 26 -12.38 -7.52 -23.18
C ASP A 26 -11.70 -7.26 -21.83
N TYR A 27 -10.43 -7.69 -21.73
CA TYR A 27 -9.61 -7.46 -20.56
C TYR A 27 -9.07 -6.03 -20.59
N GLU A 28 -9.50 -5.22 -19.63
CA GLU A 28 -8.92 -3.89 -19.45
C GLU A 28 -7.47 -4.02 -18.99
N GLN A 29 -6.54 -3.52 -19.81
CA GLN A 29 -5.09 -3.46 -19.52
C GLN A 29 -4.79 -2.85 -18.14
N ILE A 30 -5.52 -1.80 -17.77
CA ILE A 30 -5.38 -1.08 -16.50
C ILE A 30 -6.74 -1.05 -15.80
N GLN A 31 -6.82 -1.69 -14.64
CA GLN A 31 -7.99 -1.68 -13.76
C GLN A 31 -7.70 -0.86 -12.51
N VAL A 32 -8.65 -0.04 -12.06
CA VAL A 32 -8.51 0.83 -10.88
C VAL A 32 -9.52 0.41 -9.82
N PHE A 33 -9.03 0.14 -8.61
CA PHE A 33 -9.83 -0.31 -7.47
C PHE A 33 -9.82 0.74 -6.37
N GLY A 34 -10.99 1.31 -6.11
CA GLY A 34 -11.25 2.18 -4.96
C GLY A 34 -11.31 1.39 -3.66
N ALA A 35 -10.86 1.99 -2.57
CA ALA A 35 -10.78 1.38 -1.25
C ALA A 35 -12.15 1.05 -0.63
N PHE A 36 -13.22 1.76 -1.03
CA PHE A 36 -14.58 1.49 -0.56
C PHE A 36 -15.24 0.33 -1.31
N ASP A 37 -14.77 0.03 -2.53
CA ASP A 37 -15.36 -0.98 -3.41
C ASP A 37 -14.62 -2.32 -3.32
N THR A 38 -13.39 -2.32 -2.80
CA THR A 38 -12.61 -3.55 -2.65
C THR A 38 -13.33 -4.56 -1.74
N PRO A 39 -13.40 -5.83 -2.16
CA PRO A 39 -14.01 -6.88 -1.35
C PRO A 39 -13.13 -7.20 -0.13
N ARG A 40 -13.73 -7.86 0.86
CA ARG A 40 -13.02 -8.26 2.08
C ARG A 40 -12.69 -9.75 2.03
N LEU A 41 -11.41 -10.05 2.21
CA LEU A 41 -10.96 -11.41 2.49
C LEU A 41 -11.29 -11.79 3.93
N HIS A 42 -11.96 -12.92 4.10
CA HIS A 42 -12.27 -13.50 5.39
C HIS A 42 -11.52 -14.83 5.54
N PHE A 43 -10.81 -15.01 6.65
CA PHE A 43 -10.17 -16.28 6.97
C PHE A 43 -11.12 -17.14 7.79
N ASN A 44 -11.41 -18.34 7.31
CA ASN A 44 -12.21 -19.33 8.02
C ASN A 44 -11.29 -20.27 8.80
N THR A 45 -11.35 -20.17 10.13
CA THR A 45 -10.52 -20.94 11.05
C THR A 45 -10.90 -22.42 11.13
N HIS A 46 -12.10 -22.83 10.66
CA HIS A 46 -12.53 -24.23 10.71
C HIS A 46 -11.89 -25.09 9.63
N ASN A 47 -11.70 -24.53 8.44
CA ASN A 47 -11.12 -25.22 7.29
C ASN A 47 -9.77 -24.63 6.84
N ASN A 48 -9.27 -23.60 7.53
CA ASN A 48 -8.05 -22.87 7.22
C ASN A 48 -8.00 -22.33 5.78
N SER A 49 -9.14 -21.87 5.26
CA SER A 49 -9.23 -21.28 3.91
C SER A 49 -9.64 -19.82 3.97
N TYR A 50 -9.27 -19.07 2.93
CA TYR A 50 -9.83 -17.75 2.69
C TYR A 50 -11.13 -17.86 1.89
N GLU A 51 -11.99 -16.87 2.04
CA GLU A 51 -13.19 -16.67 1.24
C GLU A 51 -13.37 -15.17 0.99
N LEU A 52 -13.86 -14.82 -0.20
CA LEU A 52 -14.24 -13.45 -0.52
C LEU A 52 -15.69 -13.24 -0.08
N ARG A 53 -15.95 -12.21 0.73
CA ARG A 53 -17.32 -11.86 1.13
C ARG A 53 -17.66 -10.44 0.72
N ALA A 54 -18.78 -10.31 0.00
CA ALA A 54 -19.41 -9.01 -0.21
C ALA A 54 -20.04 -8.57 1.11
N ASP A 55 -19.42 -7.60 1.79
CA ASP A 55 -19.93 -7.07 3.04
C ASP A 55 -20.89 -5.92 2.78
N ALA A 56 -22.15 -6.26 2.51
CA ALA A 56 -23.23 -5.32 2.21
C ALA A 56 -23.58 -4.37 3.37
N HIS A 57 -23.00 -4.58 4.56
CA HIS A 57 -23.33 -3.81 5.76
C HIS A 57 -22.20 -2.89 6.23
N ARG A 58 -21.12 -2.73 5.46
CA ARG A 58 -20.03 -1.79 5.79
C ARG A 58 -20.54 -0.36 5.91
N ARG A 59 -20.14 0.34 6.97
CA ARG A 59 -20.54 1.73 7.24
C ARG A 59 -19.33 2.55 7.68
N LEU A 60 -19.33 3.83 7.31
CA LEU A 60 -18.34 4.79 7.81
C LEU A 60 -18.44 4.93 9.33
N HIS A 61 -19.66 4.97 9.87
CA HIS A 61 -19.95 5.04 11.30
C HIS A 61 -20.23 3.65 11.87
N ALA A 62 -19.21 2.81 11.86
CA ALA A 62 -19.27 1.44 12.37
C ALA A 62 -19.43 1.37 13.90
N GLY A 63 -19.94 0.24 14.40
CA GLY A 63 -20.13 0.01 15.83
C GLY A 63 -18.81 -0.33 16.57
N PRO A 64 -18.80 -0.33 17.91
CA PRO A 64 -17.63 -0.69 18.71
C PRO A 64 -17.03 -2.06 18.39
N GLU A 65 -17.86 -3.02 17.96
CA GLU A 65 -17.45 -4.36 17.54
C GLU A 65 -16.50 -4.32 16.35
N SER A 66 -16.73 -3.43 15.38
CA SER A 66 -15.86 -3.26 14.22
C SER A 66 -14.47 -2.76 14.61
N ARG A 67 -14.37 -1.90 15.62
CA ARG A 67 -13.07 -1.44 16.16
C ARG A 67 -12.28 -2.60 16.76
N ILE A 68 -12.95 -3.47 17.52
CA ILE A 68 -12.31 -4.64 18.14
C ILE A 68 -11.88 -5.61 17.03
N GLN A 69 -12.76 -5.87 16.07
CA GLN A 69 -12.51 -6.79 14.98
C GLN A 69 -11.36 -6.32 14.08
N LEU A 70 -11.21 -5.02 13.87
CA LEU A 70 -10.09 -4.41 13.15
C LEU A 70 -8.74 -4.89 13.71
N LEU A 71 -8.48 -4.65 15.01
CA LEU A 71 -7.21 -5.03 15.64
C LEU A 71 -7.01 -6.54 15.65
N ARG A 72 -8.08 -7.30 15.90
CA ARG A 72 -8.05 -8.77 15.86
C ARG A 72 -7.71 -9.29 14.47
N ASN A 73 -8.26 -8.71 13.40
CA ASN A 73 -7.97 -9.13 12.03
C ASN A 73 -6.51 -8.87 11.66
N ARG A 74 -5.98 -7.70 12.03
CA ARG A 74 -4.57 -7.36 11.78
C ARG A 74 -3.65 -8.38 12.45
N PHE A 75 -3.89 -8.65 13.74
CA PHE A 75 -3.10 -9.64 14.47
C PHE A 75 -3.25 -11.04 13.89
N MET A 76 -4.48 -11.47 13.57
CA MET A 76 -4.74 -12.78 12.95
C MET A 76 -4.02 -12.95 11.62
N SER A 77 -4.05 -11.94 10.76
CA SER A 77 -3.40 -11.98 9.43
C SER A 77 -1.90 -12.24 9.57
N VAL A 78 -1.25 -11.49 10.46
CA VAL A 78 0.20 -11.62 10.71
C VAL A 78 0.53 -12.93 11.45
N ASP A 79 -0.26 -13.34 12.44
CA ASP A 79 -0.08 -14.60 13.17
C ASP A 79 -0.17 -15.83 12.25
N LEU A 80 -1.15 -15.87 11.35
CA LEU A 80 -1.26 -16.94 10.36
C LEU A 80 -0.05 -16.97 9.43
N ARG A 81 0.42 -15.82 8.97
CA ARG A 81 1.61 -15.69 8.13
C ARG A 81 2.87 -16.20 8.82
N VAL A 82 3.08 -15.87 10.09
CA VAL A 82 4.22 -16.36 10.87
C VAL A 82 4.17 -17.87 11.04
N LYS A 83 2.99 -18.43 11.34
CA LYS A 83 2.81 -19.89 11.49
C LYS A 83 3.05 -20.68 10.21
N ARG A 84 2.91 -20.04 9.03
CA ARG A 84 3.27 -20.62 7.73
C ARG A 84 4.76 -20.53 7.43
N ASN A 85 5.48 -19.62 8.06
CA ASN A 85 6.90 -19.41 7.79
C ASN A 85 7.73 -20.60 8.32
N ARG A 86 8.66 -21.09 7.50
CA ARG A 86 9.49 -22.27 7.78
C ARG A 86 10.34 -22.15 9.05
N LEU A 87 10.65 -20.93 9.49
CA LEU A 87 11.40 -20.69 10.73
C LEU A 87 10.57 -20.96 11.99
N PHE A 88 9.24 -20.91 11.90
CA PHE A 88 8.34 -21.05 13.07
C PHE A 88 7.38 -22.24 12.94
N ALA A 89 7.18 -22.75 11.73
CA ALA A 89 6.35 -23.93 11.48
C ALA A 89 7.04 -25.20 11.99
N PRO A 90 6.33 -26.09 12.71
CA PRO A 90 6.90 -27.36 13.12
C PRO A 90 7.26 -28.20 11.88
N PRO A 91 8.45 -28.82 11.84
CA PRO A 91 8.84 -29.64 10.71
C PRO A 91 7.91 -30.84 10.59
N SER A 92 7.65 -31.27 9.36
CA SER A 92 6.98 -32.55 9.11
C SER A 92 7.75 -33.68 9.80
N ALA A 93 7.03 -34.70 10.29
CA ALA A 93 7.61 -35.83 11.01
C ALA A 93 8.76 -36.52 10.25
N ALA A 94 8.77 -36.42 8.92
CA ALA A 94 9.82 -36.98 8.05
C ALA A 94 11.18 -36.25 8.14
N VAL A 95 11.22 -35.00 8.60
CA VAL A 95 12.42 -34.12 8.61
C VAL A 95 12.69 -33.50 9.99
N ALA A 96 11.97 -33.95 11.02
CA ALA A 96 11.99 -33.39 12.37
C ALA A 96 13.39 -33.33 13.02
N ASN A 97 14.30 -34.25 12.67
CA ASN A 97 15.65 -34.30 13.24
C ASN A 97 16.68 -33.41 12.50
N THR A 98 16.29 -32.74 11.42
CA THR A 98 17.21 -32.00 10.54
C THR A 98 16.92 -30.51 10.40
N THR A 99 15.77 -30.05 10.90
CA THR A 99 15.31 -28.68 10.71
C THR A 99 15.09 -28.03 12.06
N GLU A 100 15.95 -27.08 12.42
CA GLU A 100 15.72 -26.22 13.58
C GLU A 100 14.55 -25.27 13.28
N TYR A 101 13.63 -25.16 14.24
CA TYR A 101 12.53 -24.20 14.19
C TYR A 101 12.41 -23.48 15.53
N MET A 102 11.88 -22.26 15.49
CA MET A 102 11.67 -21.41 16.65
C MET A 102 10.24 -21.59 17.13
N GLU A 103 10.07 -22.30 18.24
CA GLU A 103 8.74 -22.51 18.83
C GLU A 103 8.20 -21.20 19.45
N LEU A 104 6.98 -20.82 19.06
CA LEU A 104 6.28 -19.67 19.61
C LEU A 104 5.35 -20.11 20.75
N SER A 105 5.50 -19.45 21.89
CA SER A 105 4.64 -19.60 23.06
C SER A 105 3.46 -18.63 22.99
N ARG A 106 2.35 -18.99 23.64
CA ARG A 106 1.23 -18.06 23.88
C ARG A 106 1.58 -17.17 25.07
N ILE A 107 1.12 -15.92 25.10
CA ILE A 107 1.44 -15.01 26.20
C ILE A 107 0.93 -15.56 27.55
N GLU A 108 -0.26 -16.18 27.58
CA GLU A 108 -0.78 -16.82 28.80
C GLU A 108 0.13 -17.93 29.37
N SER A 109 0.94 -18.57 28.52
CA SER A 109 1.83 -19.67 28.91
C SER A 109 3.15 -19.21 29.52
N LEU A 110 3.42 -17.90 29.55
CA LEU A 110 4.63 -17.34 30.14
C LEU A 110 4.58 -17.32 31.68
N LEU A 111 3.38 -17.37 32.26
CA LEU A 111 3.20 -17.31 33.71
C LEU A 111 3.79 -18.54 34.40
N GLY A 112 4.71 -18.32 35.35
CA GLY A 112 5.33 -19.39 36.13
C GLY A 112 6.35 -20.24 35.38
N VAL A 113 6.77 -19.81 34.18
CA VAL A 113 7.75 -20.51 33.36
C VAL A 113 9.08 -19.75 33.37
N SER A 114 10.17 -20.47 33.61
CA SER A 114 11.52 -19.90 33.60
C SER A 114 12.24 -20.10 32.26
N GLY A 115 13.24 -19.25 32.00
CA GLY A 115 14.06 -19.29 30.80
C GLY A 115 13.48 -18.52 29.62
N VAL A 116 14.29 -18.43 28.56
CA VAL A 116 13.98 -17.65 27.37
C VAL A 116 12.79 -18.24 26.62
N ARG A 117 11.85 -17.38 26.23
CA ARG A 117 10.66 -17.71 25.43
C ARG A 117 10.53 -16.76 24.27
N ARG A 118 9.85 -17.24 23.22
CA ARG A 118 9.56 -16.49 22.01
C ARG A 118 8.06 -16.35 21.87
N VAL A 119 7.59 -15.14 21.64
CA VAL A 119 6.16 -14.84 21.51
C VAL A 119 5.93 -13.89 20.35
N ILE A 120 4.76 -13.99 19.75
CA ILE A 120 4.22 -12.96 18.86
C ILE A 120 3.15 -12.19 19.63
N GLY A 121 3.13 -10.88 19.47
CA GLY A 121 2.09 -10.06 20.07
C GLY A 121 2.00 -8.66 19.47
N MET A 122 0.92 -7.97 19.79
CA MET A 122 0.69 -6.59 19.42
C MET A 122 1.23 -5.67 20.51
N LEU A 123 2.05 -4.69 20.12
CA LEU A 123 2.56 -3.66 21.03
C LEU A 123 1.44 -2.75 21.51
N GLY A 124 1.36 -2.54 22.81
CA GLY A 124 0.44 -1.62 23.45
C GLY A 124 1.11 -0.77 24.52
N GLN A 125 0.42 0.27 24.96
CA GLN A 125 0.86 1.14 26.05
C GLN A 125 -0.29 1.38 27.03
N ASP A 126 -0.03 1.22 28.32
CA ASP A 126 -1.01 1.48 29.37
C ASP A 126 -1.05 2.96 29.80
N GLU A 127 -2.00 3.33 30.65
CA GLU A 127 -2.16 4.71 31.15
C GLU A 127 -0.95 5.21 31.95
N ARG A 128 -0.12 4.30 32.47
CA ARG A 128 1.12 4.59 33.20
C ARG A 128 2.33 4.67 32.27
N LYS A 129 2.10 4.68 30.96
CA LYS A 129 3.12 4.68 29.89
C LYS A 129 4.00 3.43 29.86
N ARG A 130 3.61 2.35 30.52
CA ARG A 130 4.32 1.07 30.43
C ARG A 130 3.92 0.38 29.14
N PHE A 131 4.90 -0.19 28.46
CA PHE A 131 4.65 -1.00 27.29
C PHE A 131 4.18 -2.38 27.69
N TYR A 132 3.30 -2.94 26.88
CA TYR A 132 2.86 -4.31 27.01
C TYR A 132 2.78 -4.98 25.66
N LEU A 133 2.76 -6.31 25.69
CA LEU A 133 2.51 -7.16 24.55
C LEU A 133 1.18 -7.90 24.78
N GLU A 134 0.33 -7.95 23.76
CA GLU A 134 -0.98 -8.60 23.82
C GLU A 134 -1.20 -9.54 22.64
N ASP A 135 -1.72 -10.75 22.92
CA ASP A 135 -2.17 -11.71 21.92
C ASP A 135 -3.66 -12.04 22.15
N PHE A 136 -4.20 -13.07 21.50
CA PHE A 136 -5.60 -13.46 21.72
C PHE A 136 -5.90 -14.06 23.10
N THR A 137 -4.89 -14.36 23.90
CA THR A 137 -5.00 -15.08 25.17
C THR A 137 -4.80 -14.18 26.38
N SER A 138 -3.77 -13.33 26.36
CA SER A 138 -3.37 -12.55 27.52
C SER A 138 -2.52 -11.34 27.14
N ARG A 139 -2.18 -10.55 28.15
CA ARG A 139 -1.30 -9.38 28.08
C ARG A 139 -0.19 -9.53 29.11
N ILE A 140 1.03 -9.15 28.73
CA ILE A 140 2.19 -9.09 29.63
C ILE A 140 2.91 -7.74 29.51
N ILE A 141 3.35 -7.17 30.63
CA ILE A 141 4.17 -5.96 30.63
C ILE A 141 5.56 -6.32 30.11
N ILE A 142 6.13 -5.46 29.27
CA ILE A 142 7.45 -5.68 28.68
C ILE A 142 8.43 -4.60 29.15
N ASP A 143 9.68 -5.01 29.36
CA ASP A 143 10.81 -4.12 29.58
C ASP A 143 11.69 -4.10 28.32
N LEU A 144 11.82 -2.92 27.72
CA LEU A 144 12.58 -2.66 26.50
C LEU A 144 13.95 -2.03 26.75
N THR A 145 14.35 -1.78 28.01
CA THR A 145 15.55 -0.99 28.32
C THR A 145 16.84 -1.56 27.73
N ASN A 146 16.97 -2.90 27.66
CA ASN A 146 18.15 -3.57 27.10
C ASN A 146 17.84 -4.40 25.85
N ALA A 147 16.73 -4.11 25.17
CA ALA A 147 16.29 -4.87 24.01
C ALA A 147 17.21 -4.58 22.82
N ALA A 148 17.75 -5.62 22.20
CA ALA A 148 18.26 -5.53 20.83
C ALA A 148 17.07 -5.56 19.86
N TYR A 149 17.07 -4.75 18.80
CA TYR A 149 15.95 -4.75 17.86
C TYR A 149 16.39 -4.59 16.41
N THR A 150 15.59 -5.14 15.51
CA THR A 150 15.84 -5.07 14.06
C THR A 150 15.43 -3.71 13.50
N ASP A 151 15.81 -3.44 12.26
CA ASP A 151 15.31 -2.27 11.53
C ASP A 151 13.78 -2.20 11.49
N GLY A 152 13.23 -1.02 11.76
CA GLY A 152 11.80 -0.74 11.65
C GLY A 152 11.39 0.49 12.45
N LEU A 153 10.25 1.08 12.09
CA LEU A 153 9.58 2.11 12.89
C LEU A 153 8.55 1.43 13.79
N PHE A 154 8.96 0.99 14.98
CA PHE A 154 8.08 0.33 15.94
C PHE A 154 7.11 1.34 16.55
N THR A 155 5.81 1.19 16.29
CA THR A 155 4.78 2.03 16.91
C THR A 155 3.79 1.17 17.71
N ILE A 156 2.89 1.82 18.46
CA ILE A 156 1.79 1.12 19.12
C ILE A 156 0.85 0.51 18.06
N ASN A 157 0.38 -0.70 18.35
CA ASN A 157 -0.36 -1.62 17.48
C ASN A 157 0.47 -2.36 16.42
N CYS A 158 1.79 -2.17 16.35
CA CYS A 158 2.63 -3.05 15.55
C CYS A 158 2.65 -4.46 16.15
N MET A 159 2.59 -5.47 15.28
CA MET A 159 2.82 -6.87 15.60
C MET A 159 4.32 -7.12 15.62
N VAL A 160 4.82 -7.71 16.70
CA VAL A 160 6.25 -7.97 16.91
C VAL A 160 6.49 -9.41 17.36
N LEU A 161 7.64 -9.94 16.97
CA LEU A 161 8.24 -11.13 17.55
C LEU A 161 9.21 -10.68 18.64
N VAL A 162 9.07 -11.27 19.82
CA VAL A 162 9.86 -10.96 21.01
C VAL A 162 10.48 -12.23 21.53
N GLU A 163 11.79 -12.17 21.81
CA GLU A 163 12.52 -13.16 22.58
C GLU A 163 12.94 -12.54 23.91
N GLY A 164 12.66 -13.22 25.02
CA GLY A 164 12.95 -12.69 26.35
C GLY A 164 12.66 -13.67 27.47
N GLU A 165 12.87 -13.22 28.70
CA GLU A 165 12.61 -14.00 29.92
C GLU A 165 11.67 -13.24 30.85
N VAL A 166 10.77 -13.95 31.52
CA VAL A 166 9.87 -13.36 32.51
C VAL A 166 10.53 -13.35 33.88
N ILE A 167 10.67 -12.17 34.47
CA ILE A 167 11.18 -11.94 35.82
C ILE A 167 10.19 -11.01 36.51
N ASP A 168 9.72 -11.40 37.71
CA ASP A 168 8.77 -10.62 38.51
C ASP A 168 7.53 -10.12 37.72
N ASP A 169 6.90 -11.02 36.95
CA ASP A 169 5.74 -10.77 36.08
C ASP A 169 5.96 -9.75 34.93
N VAL A 170 7.23 -9.43 34.62
CA VAL A 170 7.63 -8.57 33.50
C VAL A 170 8.46 -9.38 32.52
N LEU A 171 8.12 -9.30 31.23
CA LEU A 171 8.93 -9.88 30.17
C LEU A 171 10.09 -8.94 29.83
N HIS A 172 11.30 -9.29 30.25
CA HIS A 172 12.51 -8.58 29.87
C HIS A 172 12.92 -9.00 28.47
N VAL A 173 12.81 -8.05 27.54
CA VAL A 173 13.05 -8.29 26.11
C VAL A 173 14.55 -8.36 25.86
N GLN A 174 15.01 -9.48 25.31
CA GLN A 174 16.38 -9.64 24.83
C GLN A 174 16.49 -9.21 23.37
N SER A 175 15.55 -9.67 22.53
CA SER A 175 15.46 -9.23 21.15
C SER A 175 14.03 -9.01 20.68
N MET A 176 13.85 -8.05 19.78
CA MET A 176 12.55 -7.74 19.17
C MET A 176 12.71 -7.46 17.68
N GLY A 177 11.80 -8.00 16.87
CA GLY A 177 11.77 -7.71 15.44
C GLY A 177 10.37 -7.81 14.88
N PHE A 178 10.20 -7.33 13.65
CA PHE A 178 8.93 -7.56 12.98
C PHE A 178 8.80 -9.00 12.48
N PRO A 179 7.57 -9.54 12.43
CA PRO A 179 7.25 -10.78 11.75
C PRO A 179 7.79 -10.81 10.31
N PRO A 180 8.40 -11.92 9.85
CA PRO A 180 8.93 -11.99 8.50
C PRO A 180 7.81 -11.77 7.46
N PRO A 181 8.10 -11.07 6.36
CA PRO A 181 7.13 -10.87 5.29
C PRO A 181 6.88 -12.17 4.52
N GLU A 182 5.75 -12.25 3.82
CA GLU A 182 5.38 -13.36 2.93
C GLU A 182 5.33 -12.83 1.50
N THR A 183 5.88 -13.58 0.55
CA THR A 183 5.90 -13.14 -0.85
C THR A 183 4.50 -13.22 -1.45
N LYS A 184 4.29 -12.49 -2.56
CA LYS A 184 3.03 -12.52 -3.31
C LYS A 184 2.70 -13.95 -3.77
N GLU A 185 3.68 -14.71 -4.24
CA GLU A 185 3.50 -16.08 -4.72
C GLU A 185 3.01 -17.00 -3.60
N ALA A 186 3.68 -16.97 -2.44
CA ALA A 186 3.28 -17.76 -1.28
C ALA A 186 1.87 -17.37 -0.78
N SER A 187 1.52 -16.08 -0.81
CA SER A 187 0.19 -15.60 -0.46
C SER A 187 -0.87 -16.12 -1.43
N LEU A 188 -0.58 -16.13 -2.74
CA LEU A 188 -1.50 -16.61 -3.78
C LEU A 188 -1.73 -18.12 -3.70
N GLU A 189 -0.71 -18.91 -3.34
CA GLU A 189 -0.87 -20.34 -3.06
C GLU A 189 -1.87 -20.58 -1.93
N VAL A 190 -1.76 -19.79 -0.86
CA VAL A 190 -2.66 -19.83 0.30
C VAL A 190 -4.09 -19.42 -0.06
N LEU A 191 -4.26 -18.46 -0.96
CA LEU A 191 -5.58 -18.02 -1.43
C LEU A 191 -6.28 -19.06 -2.31
N GLY A 192 -5.58 -20.08 -2.81
CA GLY A 192 -6.19 -21.22 -3.50
C GLY A 192 -6.98 -20.82 -4.77
N GLY A 193 -6.51 -19.80 -5.49
CA GLY A 193 -7.15 -19.29 -6.71
C GLY A 193 -8.15 -18.15 -6.49
N ILE A 194 -8.38 -17.71 -5.25
CA ILE A 194 -9.19 -16.52 -4.96
C ILE A 194 -8.41 -15.26 -5.35
N ASP A 195 -9.02 -14.39 -6.16
CA ASP A 195 -8.49 -13.06 -6.42
C ASP A 195 -8.84 -12.12 -5.25
N PRO A 196 -7.84 -11.52 -4.57
CA PRO A 196 -8.08 -10.61 -3.44
C PRO A 196 -8.87 -9.35 -3.81
N LEU A 197 -8.88 -8.95 -5.09
CA LEU A 197 -9.63 -7.80 -5.60
C LEU A 197 -11.00 -8.18 -6.17
N GLY A 198 -11.34 -9.49 -6.17
CA GLY A 198 -12.63 -9.99 -6.63
C GLY A 198 -12.79 -10.07 -8.14
N VAL A 199 -11.70 -9.98 -8.90
CA VAL A 199 -11.72 -10.19 -10.35
C VAL A 199 -11.73 -11.69 -10.64
N GLU A 200 -12.80 -12.18 -11.25
CA GLU A 200 -12.91 -13.58 -11.63
C GLU A 200 -12.21 -13.82 -12.97
N VAL A 201 -11.03 -14.45 -12.92
CA VAL A 201 -10.23 -14.79 -14.10
C VAL A 201 -9.87 -16.27 -14.04
N SER A 202 -10.13 -17.01 -15.13
CA SER A 202 -9.72 -18.41 -15.22
C SER A 202 -8.19 -18.56 -15.27
N ALA A 203 -7.66 -19.73 -14.90
CA ALA A 203 -6.22 -19.99 -14.97
C ALA A 203 -5.66 -19.84 -16.40
N GLN A 204 -6.46 -20.17 -17.43
CA GLN A 204 -6.07 -20.00 -18.83
C GLN A 204 -6.01 -18.52 -19.23
N GLN A 205 -7.03 -17.73 -18.88
CA GLN A 205 -7.03 -16.29 -19.12
C GLN A 205 -5.88 -15.60 -18.38
N ARG A 206 -5.55 -16.02 -17.17
CA ARG A 206 -4.44 -15.45 -16.40
C ARG A 206 -3.08 -15.66 -17.08
N GLU A 207 -2.89 -16.79 -17.76
CA GLU A 207 -1.69 -17.03 -18.55
C GLU A 207 -1.66 -16.14 -19.81
N GLN A 208 -2.80 -15.98 -20.50
CA GLN A 208 -2.92 -15.06 -21.63
C GLN A 208 -2.61 -13.62 -21.23
N ILE A 209 -3.14 -13.15 -20.09
CA ILE A 209 -2.87 -11.81 -19.54
C ILE A 209 -1.37 -11.63 -19.26
N ARG A 210 -0.70 -12.68 -18.76
CA ARG A 210 0.75 -12.67 -18.53
C ARG A 210 1.55 -12.60 -19.84
N GLU A 211 1.11 -13.29 -20.88
CA GLU A 211 1.72 -13.20 -22.21
C GLU A 211 1.56 -11.79 -22.81
N LEU A 212 0.38 -11.17 -22.64
CA LEU A 212 0.15 -9.78 -23.05
C LEU A 212 1.06 -8.82 -22.30
N GLU A 213 1.15 -8.96 -20.97
CA GLU A 213 2.06 -8.16 -20.13
C GLU A 213 3.52 -8.26 -20.61
N ALA A 214 3.97 -9.49 -20.91
CA ALA A 214 5.33 -9.74 -21.39
C ALA A 214 5.58 -9.15 -22.78
N SER A 215 4.54 -8.89 -23.58
CA SER A 215 4.65 -8.27 -24.90
C SER A 215 4.57 -6.73 -24.86
N ASP A 216 4.05 -6.16 -23.78
CA ASP A 216 3.82 -4.72 -23.64
C ASP A 216 5.04 -3.99 -23.06
N HIS A 217 6.08 -3.86 -23.89
CA HIS A 217 7.31 -3.17 -23.53
C HIS A 217 7.23 -1.64 -23.61
N HIS A 218 6.11 -1.11 -24.09
CA HIS A 218 5.94 0.33 -24.33
C HIS A 218 5.12 1.02 -23.24
N ALA A 219 4.47 0.26 -22.36
CA ALA A 219 3.75 0.85 -21.25
C ALA A 219 4.68 1.66 -20.33
N THR A 220 4.26 2.89 -20.06
CA THR A 220 5.04 3.84 -19.25
C THR A 220 4.10 4.64 -18.37
N PHE A 221 4.42 4.73 -17.08
CA PHE A 221 3.61 5.40 -16.08
C PHE A 221 4.38 6.61 -15.54
N ILE A 222 3.70 7.75 -15.47
CA ILE A 222 4.25 8.98 -14.89
C ILE A 222 3.59 9.18 -13.53
N VAL A 223 4.39 9.34 -12.49
CA VAL A 223 3.90 9.46 -11.11
C VAL A 223 4.36 10.78 -10.52
N LEU A 224 3.40 11.57 -10.02
CA LEU A 224 3.61 12.85 -9.36
C LEU A 224 2.91 12.87 -7.99
N SER A 225 3.47 13.60 -7.03
CA SER A 225 2.89 13.85 -5.70
C SER A 225 2.85 15.35 -5.40
N ASP A 226 1.91 15.80 -4.57
CA ASP A 226 1.74 17.21 -4.19
C ASP A 226 1.74 18.16 -5.39
N VAL A 227 0.82 17.89 -6.33
CA VAL A 227 0.63 18.65 -7.56
C VAL A 227 -0.22 19.89 -7.28
N HIS A 228 0.36 20.91 -6.63
CA HIS A 228 -0.31 22.17 -6.29
C HIS A 228 -0.70 22.97 -7.55
N LEU A 229 -1.95 22.82 -8.01
CA LEU A 229 -2.43 23.43 -9.25
C LEU A 229 -2.65 24.95 -9.16
N ASP A 230 -2.70 25.48 -7.93
CA ASP A 230 -2.81 26.92 -7.66
C ASP A 230 -1.48 27.67 -7.84
N ASP A 231 -0.36 26.96 -7.96
CA ASP A 231 0.94 27.54 -8.32
C ASP A 231 1.10 27.64 -9.84
N PRO A 232 1.20 28.86 -10.42
CA PRO A 232 1.42 29.02 -11.85
C PRO A 232 2.71 28.36 -12.37
N GLN A 233 3.74 28.22 -11.52
CA GLN A 233 4.98 27.52 -11.89
C GLN A 233 4.73 26.02 -12.06
N VAL A 234 3.93 25.40 -11.19
CA VAL A 234 3.52 23.99 -11.32
C VAL A 234 2.76 23.78 -12.62
N MET A 235 1.78 24.64 -12.94
CA MET A 235 1.04 24.56 -14.21
C MET A 235 1.95 24.74 -15.44
N SER A 236 2.91 25.65 -15.38
CA SER A 236 3.92 25.82 -16.45
C SER A 236 4.80 24.57 -16.59
N LYS A 237 5.20 23.94 -15.49
CA LYS A 237 6.05 22.74 -15.50
C LYS A 237 5.29 21.50 -15.94
N LEU A 238 3.99 21.41 -15.65
CA LEU A 238 3.11 20.38 -16.25
C LEU A 238 3.01 20.56 -17.77
N ASP A 239 2.96 21.81 -18.27
CA ASP A 239 2.95 22.09 -19.71
C ASP A 239 4.24 21.59 -20.38
N GLU A 240 5.40 21.91 -19.82
CA GLU A 240 6.71 21.45 -20.29
C GLU A 240 6.83 19.92 -20.23
N LEU A 241 6.32 19.30 -19.15
CA LEU A 241 6.28 17.85 -18.98
C LEU A 241 5.46 17.18 -20.09
N PHE A 242 4.23 17.62 -20.31
CA PHE A 242 3.38 17.07 -21.37
C PHE A 242 3.97 17.31 -22.76
N GLN A 243 4.59 18.47 -23.00
CA GLN A 243 5.30 18.73 -24.24
C GLN A 243 6.45 17.72 -24.48
N GLY A 244 7.25 17.44 -23.45
CA GLY A 244 8.36 16.50 -23.52
C GLY A 244 7.89 15.05 -23.73
N LEU A 245 6.72 14.70 -23.21
CA LEU A 245 6.16 13.36 -23.25
C LEU A 245 5.23 13.07 -24.42
N GLU A 246 4.86 14.07 -25.23
CA GLU A 246 3.93 13.92 -26.36
C GLU A 246 4.42 12.91 -27.42
N SER A 247 5.74 12.71 -27.53
CA SER A 247 6.33 11.70 -28.42
C SER A 247 6.30 10.28 -27.85
N VAL A 248 6.30 10.15 -26.52
CA VAL A 248 6.31 8.85 -25.81
C VAL A 248 4.88 8.37 -25.55
N GLN A 249 3.95 9.30 -25.30
CA GLN A 249 2.54 9.05 -24.99
C GLN A 249 2.37 8.04 -23.86
N PRO A 250 2.69 8.43 -22.60
CA PRO A 250 2.63 7.52 -21.48
C PRO A 250 1.25 6.93 -21.29
N THR A 251 1.19 5.63 -21.00
CA THR A 251 -0.08 4.91 -20.83
C THR A 251 -0.88 5.43 -19.65
N LEU A 252 -0.20 5.88 -18.59
CA LEU A 252 -0.85 6.29 -17.35
C LEU A 252 -0.13 7.47 -16.67
N PHE A 253 -0.90 8.44 -16.22
CA PHE A 253 -0.48 9.49 -15.29
C PHE A 253 -1.16 9.27 -13.94
N ILE A 254 -0.37 9.17 -12.88
CA ILE A 254 -0.83 9.11 -11.49
C ILE A 254 -0.48 10.45 -10.85
N LEU A 255 -1.52 11.26 -10.58
CA LEU A 255 -1.40 12.55 -9.92
C LEU A 255 -1.90 12.38 -8.48
N MET A 256 -1.00 12.38 -7.52
CA MET A 256 -1.37 12.42 -6.11
C MET A 256 -1.44 13.88 -5.65
N GLY A 257 -2.48 14.20 -4.88
CA GLY A 257 -2.60 15.47 -4.19
C GLY A 257 -1.50 15.65 -3.12
N ASP A 258 -1.50 16.76 -2.39
CA ASP A 258 -2.54 17.79 -2.42
C ASP A 258 -2.57 18.56 -3.75
N PHE A 259 -3.77 18.94 -4.22
CA PHE A 259 -3.95 19.68 -5.48
C PHE A 259 -3.95 21.20 -5.30
N MET A 260 -3.87 21.67 -4.06
CA MET A 260 -3.72 23.08 -3.71
C MET A 260 -2.70 23.23 -2.59
N SER A 261 -1.95 24.33 -2.60
CA SER A 261 -0.95 24.66 -1.58
C SER A 261 -1.53 24.92 -0.20
N THR A 262 -2.84 25.24 -0.11
CA THR A 262 -3.54 25.50 1.15
C THR A 262 -4.88 24.78 1.21
N SER A 263 -5.27 24.35 2.41
CA SER A 263 -6.55 23.69 2.64
C SER A 263 -7.74 24.66 2.49
N ILE A 264 -8.85 24.13 2.00
CA ILE A 264 -10.09 24.91 1.82
C ILE A 264 -10.63 25.35 3.18
N GLY A 265 -11.02 26.63 3.26
CA GLY A 265 -11.69 27.19 4.44
C GLY A 265 -10.73 27.53 5.59
N GLY A 266 -9.43 27.59 5.32
CA GLY A 266 -8.39 27.98 6.28
C GLY A 266 -8.42 29.45 6.73
N GLY A 267 -9.30 30.29 6.17
CA GLY A 267 -9.52 31.66 6.62
C GLY A 267 -9.68 32.66 5.48
N ALA A 268 -9.46 33.95 5.77
CA ALA A 268 -9.51 35.00 4.74
C ALA A 268 -8.34 34.82 3.75
N GLY A 269 -8.66 34.59 2.47
CA GLY A 269 -7.67 34.36 1.41
C GLY A 269 -7.31 32.89 1.18
N SER A 270 -7.96 31.92 1.85
CA SER A 270 -7.82 30.51 1.50
C SER A 270 -8.55 30.19 0.21
N ASN A 271 -7.99 29.27 -0.58
CA ASN A 271 -8.67 28.74 -1.76
C ASN A 271 -10.04 28.14 -1.40
N SER A 272 -10.98 28.28 -2.32
CA SER A 272 -12.33 27.77 -2.24
C SER A 272 -12.50 26.54 -3.13
N LEU A 273 -13.64 25.86 -2.99
CA LEU A 273 -13.99 24.74 -3.87
C LEU A 273 -14.13 25.17 -5.33
N GLN A 274 -14.46 26.44 -5.54
CA GLN A 274 -14.59 27.03 -6.87
C GLN A 274 -13.21 27.25 -7.49
N ASP A 275 -12.21 27.66 -6.71
CA ASP A 275 -10.83 27.84 -7.20
C ASP A 275 -10.24 26.48 -7.65
N LEU A 276 -10.38 25.42 -6.84
CA LEU A 276 -9.96 24.08 -7.25
C LEU A 276 -10.63 23.63 -8.55
N ARG A 277 -11.93 23.91 -8.71
CA ARG A 277 -12.66 23.57 -9.93
C ARG A 277 -12.06 24.30 -11.14
N GLU A 278 -11.70 25.57 -11.00
CA GLU A 278 -11.08 26.36 -12.06
C GLU A 278 -9.69 25.80 -12.40
N TYR A 279 -8.86 25.47 -11.41
CA TYR A 279 -7.55 24.87 -11.64
C TYR A 279 -7.62 23.47 -12.29
N LEU A 280 -8.58 22.63 -11.89
CA LEU A 280 -8.82 21.34 -12.55
C LEU A 280 -9.34 21.53 -13.98
N GLU A 281 -10.11 22.58 -14.25
CA GLU A 281 -10.54 22.92 -15.60
C GLU A 281 -9.37 23.38 -16.48
N GLU A 282 -8.44 24.16 -15.93
CA GLU A 282 -7.20 24.56 -16.58
C GLU A 282 -6.29 23.36 -16.85
N LEU A 283 -6.15 22.44 -15.90
CA LEU A 283 -5.46 21.16 -16.11
C LEU A 283 -6.09 20.37 -17.27
N GLY A 284 -7.42 20.33 -17.35
CA GLY A 284 -8.13 19.70 -18.46
C GLY A 284 -7.83 20.35 -19.81
N ASN A 285 -7.79 21.69 -19.87
CA ASN A 285 -7.40 22.42 -21.08
C ASN A 285 -5.94 22.15 -21.45
N LEU A 286 -5.07 22.02 -20.45
CA LEU A 286 -3.65 21.73 -20.62
C LEU A 286 -3.44 20.33 -21.20
N ILE A 287 -4.15 19.32 -20.71
CA ILE A 287 -4.13 17.96 -21.30
C ILE A 287 -4.60 18.00 -22.76
N LEU A 288 -5.70 18.71 -23.06
CA LEU A 288 -6.24 18.82 -24.42
C LEU A 288 -5.34 19.58 -25.40
N LYS A 289 -4.36 20.35 -24.91
CA LYS A 289 -3.33 20.98 -25.76
C LYS A 289 -2.45 19.92 -26.46
N TYR A 290 -2.34 18.73 -25.88
CA TYR A 290 -1.51 17.61 -26.31
C TYR A 290 -2.40 16.42 -26.71
N PRO A 291 -2.87 16.34 -27.96
CA PRO A 291 -3.88 15.38 -28.39
C PRO A 291 -3.40 13.92 -28.27
N GLY A 292 -2.11 13.64 -28.50
CA GLY A 292 -1.55 12.30 -28.34
C GLY A 292 -1.67 11.79 -26.92
N ILE A 293 -1.31 12.63 -25.94
CA ILE A 293 -1.52 12.34 -24.52
C ILE A 293 -3.01 12.22 -24.19
N ALA A 294 -3.85 13.17 -24.62
CA ALA A 294 -5.27 13.19 -24.27
C ALA A 294 -6.04 11.95 -24.77
N GLU A 295 -5.70 11.44 -25.96
CA GLU A 295 -6.35 10.26 -26.56
C GLU A 295 -5.83 8.94 -25.98
N ASN A 296 -4.51 8.82 -25.78
CA ASN A 296 -3.86 7.54 -25.49
C ASN A 296 -3.49 7.33 -24.02
N SER A 297 -3.53 8.37 -23.18
CA SER A 297 -3.13 8.29 -21.77
C SER A 297 -4.35 8.27 -20.84
N ARG A 298 -4.27 7.45 -19.80
CA ARG A 298 -5.20 7.51 -18.66
C ARG A 298 -4.65 8.43 -17.57
N PHE A 299 -5.53 9.08 -16.82
CA PHE A 299 -5.16 9.94 -15.69
C PHE A 299 -5.88 9.46 -14.44
N ILE A 300 -5.14 9.23 -13.36
CA ILE A 300 -5.70 8.86 -12.05
C ILE A 300 -5.35 9.94 -11.05
N LEU A 301 -6.38 10.56 -10.47
CA LEU A 301 -6.23 11.56 -9.41
C LEU A 301 -6.47 10.86 -8.06
N VAL A 302 -5.48 10.93 -7.18
CA VAL A 302 -5.53 10.37 -5.82
C VAL A 302 -5.49 11.53 -4.83
N PRO A 303 -6.50 11.72 -3.96
CA PRO A 303 -6.56 12.89 -3.09
C PRO A 303 -5.53 12.82 -1.97
N GLY A 304 -4.91 13.96 -1.69
CA GLY A 304 -4.02 14.18 -0.56
C GLY A 304 -4.76 14.48 0.75
N PRO A 305 -4.03 14.68 1.87
CA PRO A 305 -4.59 14.93 3.18
C PRO A 305 -5.35 16.27 3.33
N ASN A 306 -4.98 17.30 2.58
CA ASN A 306 -5.58 18.64 2.66
C ASN A 306 -6.58 18.93 1.53
N ASP A 307 -6.76 17.98 0.61
CA ASP A 307 -7.73 18.08 -0.46
C ASP A 307 -9.19 18.10 0.02
N PRO A 308 -10.11 18.64 -0.79
CA PRO A 308 -11.50 18.77 -0.37
C PRO A 308 -12.20 17.42 -0.28
N GLY A 309 -12.94 17.20 0.80
CA GLY A 309 -13.58 15.92 1.07
C GLY A 309 -12.63 14.86 1.66
N SER A 310 -11.34 15.16 1.78
CA SER A 310 -10.39 14.31 2.51
C SER A 310 -10.67 14.35 4.00
N SER A 311 -11.06 13.19 4.54
CA SER A 311 -11.12 12.98 5.98
C SER A 311 -9.71 12.74 6.52
N SER A 312 -9.50 13.08 7.80
CA SER A 312 -8.32 12.60 8.53
C SER A 312 -8.32 11.08 8.70
N ALA A 313 -9.49 10.43 8.56
CA ALA A 313 -9.64 8.99 8.62
C ALA A 313 -9.48 8.32 7.25
N PHE A 314 -8.86 7.14 7.24
CA PHE A 314 -8.74 6.30 6.04
C PHE A 314 -9.82 5.22 5.94
N PRO A 315 -10.20 4.77 4.73
CA PRO A 315 -9.83 5.37 3.44
C PRO A 315 -10.47 6.75 3.23
N ARG A 316 -9.85 7.58 2.38
CA ARG A 316 -10.39 8.86 1.94
C ARG A 316 -11.19 8.67 0.65
N HIS A 317 -12.30 9.39 0.54
CA HIS A 317 -13.11 9.43 -0.67
C HIS A 317 -12.36 10.11 -1.81
N PRO A 318 -12.71 9.83 -3.08
CA PRO A 318 -12.21 10.59 -4.21
C PRO A 318 -12.54 12.09 -4.09
N LEU A 319 -11.85 12.91 -4.89
CA LEU A 319 -12.20 14.31 -5.04
C LEU A 319 -13.69 14.48 -5.41
N PRO A 320 -14.43 15.40 -4.77
CA PRO A 320 -15.86 15.57 -5.00
C PRO A 320 -16.21 15.90 -6.45
N ASP A 321 -17.31 15.32 -6.96
CA ASP A 321 -17.85 15.62 -8.29
C ASP A 321 -18.07 17.12 -8.55
N LEU A 322 -18.30 17.91 -7.49
CA LEU A 322 -18.50 19.35 -7.58
C LEU A 322 -17.31 20.07 -8.21
N CYS A 323 -16.08 19.60 -7.99
CA CYS A 323 -14.88 20.19 -8.60
C CYS A 323 -14.35 19.40 -9.81
N THR A 324 -14.65 18.10 -9.93
CA THR A 324 -14.05 17.23 -10.97
C THR A 324 -14.90 17.05 -12.22
N ARG A 325 -16.22 17.33 -12.16
CA ARG A 325 -17.17 17.04 -13.25
C ARG A 325 -16.79 17.67 -14.59
N GLU A 326 -16.31 18.91 -14.60
CA GLU A 326 -15.95 19.60 -15.85
C GLU A 326 -14.66 19.03 -16.46
N LEU A 327 -13.67 18.68 -15.62
CA LEU A 327 -12.44 18.00 -16.05
C LEU A 327 -12.77 16.65 -16.68
N ILE A 328 -13.56 15.80 -16.00
CA ILE A 328 -13.94 14.47 -16.51
C ILE A 328 -14.75 14.59 -17.81
N ARG A 329 -15.62 15.60 -17.93
CA ARG A 329 -16.36 15.84 -19.18
C ARG A 329 -15.44 16.20 -20.35
N LYS A 330 -14.37 16.96 -20.11
CA LYS A 330 -13.39 17.37 -21.12
C LYS A 330 -12.41 16.25 -21.47
N VAL A 331 -11.97 15.51 -20.47
CA VAL A 331 -10.98 14.43 -20.58
C VAL A 331 -11.59 13.16 -19.99
N PRO A 332 -12.30 12.35 -20.79
CA PRO A 332 -13.01 11.16 -20.29
C PRO A 332 -12.09 10.07 -19.75
N ASN A 333 -10.79 10.13 -20.09
CA ASN A 333 -9.76 9.21 -19.60
C ASN A 333 -9.27 9.55 -18.16
N VAL A 334 -9.88 10.54 -17.49
CA VAL A 334 -9.61 10.90 -16.11
C VAL A 334 -10.48 10.11 -15.14
N THR A 335 -9.87 9.46 -14.16
CA THR A 335 -10.53 8.77 -13.05
C THR A 335 -10.10 9.38 -11.72
N CYS A 336 -11.06 9.83 -10.91
CA CYS A 336 -10.80 10.22 -9.52
C CYS A 336 -10.96 8.99 -8.63
N SER A 337 -9.89 8.60 -7.94
CA SER A 337 -9.86 7.41 -7.09
C SER A 337 -9.79 7.77 -5.61
N THR A 338 -9.95 6.77 -4.74
CA THR A 338 -9.78 6.92 -3.28
C THR A 338 -8.30 7.03 -2.90
N ASN A 339 -8.04 7.31 -1.63
CA ASN A 339 -6.71 7.17 -1.05
C ASN A 339 -6.77 6.26 0.21
N PRO A 340 -6.09 5.11 0.24
CA PRO A 340 -5.32 4.53 -0.88
C PRO A 340 -6.20 4.12 -2.06
N CYS A 341 -5.57 3.76 -3.16
CA CYS A 341 -6.20 2.97 -4.22
C CYS A 341 -5.25 1.88 -4.71
N ARG A 342 -5.77 0.97 -5.53
CA ARG A 342 -4.97 -0.05 -6.20
C ARG A 342 -5.16 0.03 -7.70
N ILE A 343 -4.09 -0.26 -8.41
CA ILE A 343 -4.09 -0.40 -9.86
C ILE A 343 -3.62 -1.80 -10.17
N ARG A 344 -4.35 -2.49 -11.04
CA ARG A 344 -3.87 -3.71 -11.66
C ARG A 344 -3.49 -3.43 -13.10
N TYR A 345 -2.22 -3.63 -13.41
CA TYR A 345 -1.69 -3.58 -14.77
C TYR A 345 -1.37 -5.02 -15.19
N TYR A 346 -2.19 -5.59 -16.07
CA TYR A 346 -2.18 -7.03 -16.36
C TYR A 346 -2.16 -7.88 -15.07
N THR A 347 -1.05 -8.57 -14.76
CA THR A 347 -0.94 -9.41 -13.55
C THR A 347 -0.25 -8.72 -12.37
N GLN A 348 0.23 -7.49 -12.56
CA GLN A 348 0.91 -6.69 -11.54
C GLN A 348 -0.10 -5.89 -10.70
N ASP A 349 0.04 -5.97 -9.38
CA ASP A 349 -0.74 -5.19 -8.42
C ASP A 349 0.12 -4.05 -7.86
N ILE A 350 -0.35 -2.83 -8.08
CA ILE A 350 0.27 -1.58 -7.65
C ILE A 350 -0.62 -0.94 -6.59
N VAL A 351 -0.07 -0.62 -5.42
CA VAL A 351 -0.77 0.10 -4.34
C VAL A 351 -0.27 1.54 -4.31
N ILE A 352 -1.20 2.50 -4.32
CA ILE A 352 -0.88 3.92 -4.21
C ILE A 352 -1.42 4.45 -2.89
N PHE A 353 -0.58 5.16 -2.15
CA PHE A 353 -0.96 5.74 -0.86
C PHE A 353 -0.32 7.11 -0.65
N ARG A 354 -1.16 8.15 -0.49
CA ARG A 354 -0.73 9.54 -0.26
C ARG A 354 -0.98 9.95 1.19
N ASP A 355 0.06 10.02 1.99
CA ASP A 355 0.00 10.56 3.36
C ASP A 355 1.42 10.88 3.84
N ASP A 356 1.58 11.85 4.72
CA ASP A 356 2.90 12.21 5.28
C ASP A 356 3.32 11.19 6.36
N LEU A 357 3.45 9.93 5.94
CA LEU A 357 3.64 8.78 6.80
C LEU A 357 4.97 8.82 7.53
N GLN A 358 6.04 9.24 6.84
CA GLN A 358 7.39 9.21 7.38
C GLN A 358 7.47 10.01 8.68
N GLN A 359 7.05 11.27 8.65
CA GLN A 359 7.04 12.13 9.82
C GLN A 359 6.08 11.61 10.90
N LYS A 360 4.89 11.13 10.52
CA LYS A 360 3.90 10.58 11.48
C LYS A 360 4.45 9.36 12.20
N MET A 361 5.06 8.41 11.48
CA MET A 361 5.59 7.19 12.07
C MET A 361 6.83 7.43 12.92
N GLN A 362 7.74 8.31 12.49
CA GLN A 362 8.87 8.71 13.33
C GLN A 362 8.43 9.31 14.67
N ARG A 363 7.42 10.19 14.65
CA ARG A 363 6.90 10.82 15.86
C ARG A 363 6.27 9.82 16.84
N HIS A 364 5.78 8.69 16.33
CA HIS A 364 5.13 7.65 17.13
C HIS A 364 6.01 6.41 17.35
N ALA A 365 7.26 6.43 16.89
CA ALA A 365 8.20 5.36 17.11
C ALA A 365 8.53 5.27 18.61
N ILE A 366 8.40 4.08 19.19
CA ILE A 366 8.69 3.83 20.61
C ILE A 366 10.17 3.52 20.85
N LEU A 367 10.90 3.19 19.79
CA LEU A 367 12.34 2.95 19.76
C LEU A 367 12.96 3.80 18.66
N PRO A 368 14.17 4.36 18.86
CA PRO A 368 14.82 5.16 17.85
C PRO A 368 15.19 4.29 16.63
N PRO A 369 15.03 4.80 15.39
CA PRO A 369 15.49 4.11 14.20
C PRO A 369 17.02 3.92 14.24
N MET A 370 17.49 2.82 13.66
CA MET A 370 18.90 2.46 13.65
C MET A 370 19.58 3.05 12.40
N PRO A 371 20.78 3.64 12.51
CA PRO A 371 21.54 4.05 11.33
C PRO A 371 21.95 2.83 10.52
N SER A 372 22.02 2.96 9.20
CA SER A 372 22.51 1.85 8.36
C SER A 372 24.00 1.60 8.58
N GLU A 373 24.40 0.32 8.63
CA GLU A 373 25.80 -0.10 8.85
C GLU A 373 26.79 0.41 7.78
N GLN A 374 26.28 0.95 6.67
CA GLN A 374 27.05 1.40 5.51
C GLN A 374 27.43 2.89 5.56
N GLU A 375 26.87 3.67 6.48
CA GLU A 375 27.21 5.09 6.63
C GLU A 375 28.38 5.26 7.63
N GLU A 376 29.47 5.89 7.17
CA GLU A 376 30.66 6.14 7.98
C GLU A 376 30.28 7.00 9.21
N ALA A 377 30.64 6.55 10.40
CA ALA A 377 30.31 7.28 11.62
C ALA A 377 31.03 8.65 11.61
N GLU A 378 30.25 9.73 11.68
CA GLU A 378 30.81 11.07 11.82
C GLU A 378 31.36 11.26 13.24
N MET A 379 32.56 11.84 13.34
CA MET A 379 33.19 12.17 14.62
C MET A 379 32.51 13.42 15.19
N GLY A 380 31.78 13.26 16.30
CA GLY A 380 31.18 14.38 17.02
C GLY A 380 32.23 15.31 17.63
N GLU A 381 31.81 16.52 18.05
CA GLU A 381 32.70 17.54 18.63
C GLU A 381 33.46 17.05 19.88
N ASP A 382 32.93 16.02 20.57
CA ASP A 382 33.53 15.41 21.76
C ASP A 382 34.36 14.14 21.47
N GLY A 383 34.57 13.78 20.20
CA GLY A 383 35.32 12.58 19.79
C GLY A 383 34.55 11.26 19.93
N GLU A 384 33.25 11.32 20.22
CA GLU A 384 32.34 10.17 20.14
C GLU A 384 31.83 9.99 18.71
N ALA A 385 31.77 8.75 18.24
CA ALA A 385 31.19 8.39 16.95
C ALA A 385 29.66 8.57 17.01
N VAL A 386 29.14 9.59 16.36
CA VAL A 386 27.69 9.84 16.27
C VAL A 386 27.24 9.41 14.89
N GLN A 387 26.59 8.26 14.78
CA GLN A 387 25.88 7.88 13.58
C GLN A 387 24.54 8.61 13.57
N SER A 388 24.40 9.61 12.69
CA SER A 388 23.11 10.27 12.47
C SER A 388 22.26 9.42 11.51
N VAL A 389 20.96 9.33 11.76
CA VAL A 389 20.05 8.57 10.89
C VAL A 389 19.67 9.44 9.69
N SER A 390 20.08 9.04 8.50
CA SER A 390 19.75 9.76 7.26
C SER A 390 18.26 9.64 6.89
N GLN A 391 17.74 10.58 6.09
CA GLN A 391 16.36 10.49 5.56
C GLN A 391 16.14 9.22 4.73
N LYS A 392 17.19 8.74 4.05
CA LYS A 392 17.16 7.49 3.30
C LYS A 392 17.00 6.29 4.23
N ASP A 393 17.66 6.28 5.38
CA ASP A 393 17.52 5.21 6.37
C ASP A 393 16.12 5.18 6.98
N ILE A 394 15.54 6.34 7.24
CA ILE A 394 14.15 6.43 7.69
C ILE A 394 13.20 5.86 6.63
N SER A 395 13.45 6.15 5.35
CA SER A 395 12.64 5.62 4.23
C SER A 395 12.74 4.08 4.14
N LYS A 396 13.93 3.50 4.39
CA LYS A 396 14.12 2.04 4.51
C LYS A 396 13.31 1.46 5.67
N HIS A 397 13.39 2.08 6.85
CA HIS A 397 12.61 1.65 8.01
C HIS A 397 11.11 1.74 7.76
N LEU A 398 10.63 2.80 7.09
CA LEU A 398 9.23 2.96 6.71
C LEU A 398 8.78 1.82 5.80
N ALA A 399 9.46 1.60 4.67
CA ALA A 399 9.12 0.56 3.72
C ALA A 399 9.08 -0.84 4.37
N LYS A 400 10.12 -1.15 5.17
CA LYS A 400 10.19 -2.40 5.94
C LYS A 400 9.00 -2.54 6.89
N THR A 401 8.64 -1.47 7.60
CA THR A 401 7.52 -1.50 8.56
C THR A 401 6.20 -1.77 7.86
N LEU A 402 5.89 -1.10 6.76
CA LEU A 402 4.62 -1.28 6.05
C LEU A 402 4.47 -2.72 5.53
N ILE A 403 5.52 -3.25 4.92
CA ILE A 403 5.54 -4.60 4.33
C ILE A 403 5.50 -5.68 5.42
N ASP A 404 6.30 -5.55 6.47
CA ASP A 404 6.30 -6.54 7.56
C ASP A 404 5.01 -6.49 8.37
N GLN A 405 4.40 -5.33 8.57
CA GLN A 405 3.08 -5.22 9.21
C GLN A 405 1.93 -5.64 8.28
N ALA A 406 2.21 -5.88 6.98
CA ALA A 406 1.22 -6.11 5.94
C ALA A 406 0.08 -5.08 5.98
N HIS A 407 0.41 -3.80 6.21
CA HIS A 407 -0.58 -2.76 6.43
C HIS A 407 -0.02 -1.37 6.13
N LEU A 408 -0.81 -0.51 5.46
CA LEU A 408 -0.41 0.87 5.10
C LEU A 408 -0.33 1.84 6.29
N CYS A 409 -1.15 1.61 7.32
CA CYS A 409 -1.20 2.44 8.54
C CYS A 409 -0.96 1.64 9.84
N PRO A 410 0.27 1.15 10.10
CA PRO A 410 0.64 0.54 11.38
C PRO A 410 0.95 1.64 12.40
N LEU A 411 -0.09 2.36 12.80
CA LEU A 411 -0.07 3.49 13.73
C LEU A 411 -1.20 3.35 14.75
N PRO A 412 -1.10 4.02 15.91
CA PRO A 412 -2.24 4.16 16.81
C PRO A 412 -3.43 4.81 16.09
N LEU A 413 -4.65 4.29 16.32
CA LEU A 413 -5.88 4.85 15.71
C LEU A 413 -6.15 6.32 16.09
N MET A 414 -5.54 6.80 17.18
CA MET A 414 -5.61 8.22 17.57
C MET A 414 -4.66 9.11 16.75
N ALA A 415 -3.57 8.53 16.25
CA ALA A 415 -2.60 9.22 15.41
C ALA A 415 -3.01 9.20 13.94
N ASN A 416 -3.57 8.08 13.47
CA ASN A 416 -4.11 7.94 12.12
C ASN A 416 -5.47 7.22 12.19
N PRO A 417 -6.59 7.97 12.23
CA PRO A 417 -7.93 7.39 12.29
C PRO A 417 -8.25 6.52 11.08
N ILE A 418 -9.08 5.49 11.29
CA ILE A 418 -9.49 4.55 10.24
C ILE A 418 -10.98 4.28 10.40
N ASN A 419 -11.71 4.28 9.28
CA ASN A 419 -13.08 3.81 9.17
C ASN A 419 -13.08 2.28 9.37
N TRP A 420 -13.57 1.81 10.53
CA TRP A 420 -13.25 0.47 11.01
C TRP A 420 -13.70 -0.67 10.08
N ASP A 421 -14.85 -0.53 9.42
CA ASP A 421 -15.36 -1.53 8.46
C ASP A 421 -14.54 -1.59 7.16
N PHE A 422 -13.67 -0.60 6.92
CA PHE A 422 -12.85 -0.47 5.72
C PHE A 422 -11.35 -0.66 5.99
N ASP A 423 -10.95 -1.15 7.17
CA ASP A 423 -9.54 -1.44 7.47
C ASP A 423 -8.90 -2.42 6.47
N SER A 424 -9.69 -3.36 5.96
CA SER A 424 -9.20 -4.36 5.00
C SER A 424 -8.66 -3.76 3.71
N SER A 425 -9.12 -2.57 3.29
CA SER A 425 -8.59 -1.94 2.08
C SER A 425 -7.16 -1.42 2.25
N LEU A 426 -6.72 -1.21 3.50
CA LEU A 426 -5.37 -0.76 3.87
C LEU A 426 -4.39 -1.94 4.06
N GLN A 427 -4.87 -3.18 4.00
CA GLN A 427 -4.04 -4.38 4.20
C GLN A 427 -3.18 -4.69 2.97
N LEU A 428 -1.89 -4.94 3.18
CA LEU A 428 -0.96 -5.40 2.14
C LEU A 428 -0.89 -6.93 2.12
N PHE A 429 -2.05 -7.58 2.02
CA PHE A 429 -2.16 -9.02 1.86
C PHE A 429 -3.10 -9.36 0.68
N PRO A 430 -2.60 -10.04 -0.36
CA PRO A 430 -1.19 -10.32 -0.66
C PRO A 430 -0.31 -9.06 -0.75
N ALA A 431 1.00 -9.22 -0.64
CA ALA A 431 1.95 -8.15 -0.91
C ALA A 431 1.81 -7.67 -2.38
N PRO A 432 1.86 -6.35 -2.65
CA PRO A 432 1.83 -5.83 -4.01
C PRO A 432 3.18 -6.03 -4.71
N ASP A 433 3.22 -5.90 -6.03
CA ASP A 433 4.48 -5.84 -6.78
C ASP A 433 5.16 -4.48 -6.59
N VAL A 434 4.34 -3.42 -6.51
CA VAL A 434 4.80 -2.04 -6.31
C VAL A 434 3.96 -1.32 -5.26
N LEU A 435 4.64 -0.62 -4.36
CA LEU A 435 4.07 0.32 -3.42
C LEU A 435 4.55 1.74 -3.74
N ILE A 436 3.63 2.58 -4.20
CA ILE A 436 3.85 3.97 -4.52
C ILE A 436 3.39 4.81 -3.34
N LEU A 437 4.33 5.54 -2.72
CA LEU A 437 4.06 6.41 -1.58
C LEU A 437 4.11 7.87 -2.03
N GLY A 438 3.13 8.66 -1.60
CA GLY A 438 3.16 10.12 -1.66
C GLY A 438 3.38 10.68 -0.26
N ASP A 439 4.55 11.23 0.00
CA ASP A 439 4.97 11.86 1.25
C ASP A 439 5.50 13.27 0.94
N SER A 440 5.84 14.06 1.96
CA SER A 440 6.44 15.40 1.81
C SER A 440 7.97 15.36 1.98
N THR A 441 8.60 14.23 1.69
CA THR A 441 10.05 14.01 1.84
C THR A 441 10.76 14.01 0.49
N GLU A 442 12.09 13.86 0.50
CA GLU A 442 12.85 13.72 -0.75
C GLU A 442 12.49 12.41 -1.45
N GLN A 443 12.55 12.41 -2.79
CA GLN A 443 12.28 11.22 -3.60
C GLN A 443 13.20 10.05 -3.22
N TYR A 444 12.67 8.83 -3.24
CA TYR A 444 13.45 7.62 -2.97
C TYR A 444 12.88 6.40 -3.70
N GLN A 445 13.75 5.42 -3.96
CA GLN A 445 13.39 4.08 -4.42
C GLN A 445 14.12 3.04 -3.59
N LEU A 446 13.38 2.00 -3.24
CA LEU A 446 13.82 0.90 -2.39
C LEU A 446 13.21 -0.40 -2.92
N GLY A 447 13.82 -1.52 -2.59
CA GLY A 447 13.25 -2.85 -2.81
C GLY A 447 13.27 -3.63 -1.50
N TYR A 448 12.16 -4.23 -1.11
CA TYR A 448 12.08 -5.04 0.09
C TYR A 448 11.11 -6.22 -0.08
N SER A 449 11.58 -7.44 0.20
CA SER A 449 10.77 -8.67 0.08
C SER A 449 10.04 -8.82 -1.27
N SER A 450 10.75 -8.56 -2.37
CA SER A 450 10.22 -8.58 -3.75
C SER A 450 9.18 -7.49 -4.07
N VAL A 451 8.97 -6.51 -3.18
CA VAL A 451 8.14 -5.33 -3.44
C VAL A 451 9.03 -4.16 -3.85
N GLY A 452 8.73 -3.55 -4.99
CA GLY A 452 9.31 -2.27 -5.37
C GLY A 452 8.61 -1.14 -4.62
N VAL A 453 9.37 -0.30 -3.91
CA VAL A 453 8.79 0.84 -3.16
C VAL A 453 9.42 2.12 -3.68
N PHE A 454 8.61 3.11 -4.05
CA PHE A 454 9.15 4.41 -4.41
C PHE A 454 8.21 5.55 -4.06
N HIS A 455 8.81 6.73 -3.92
CA HIS A 455 8.16 8.00 -3.69
C HIS A 455 8.71 9.03 -4.69
N PRO A 456 7.87 9.73 -5.48
CA PRO A 456 8.34 10.63 -6.52
C PRO A 456 8.92 11.96 -6.02
N GLY A 457 8.76 12.30 -4.74
CA GLY A 457 9.00 13.65 -4.24
C GLY A 457 7.79 14.58 -4.44
N PRO A 458 7.70 15.69 -3.68
CA PRO A 458 6.68 16.72 -3.87
C PRO A 458 6.97 17.55 -5.12
N PHE A 459 6.13 17.43 -6.15
CA PHE A 459 6.31 18.08 -7.45
C PHE A 459 6.35 19.60 -7.34
N HIS A 460 5.55 20.20 -6.46
CA HIS A 460 5.58 21.65 -6.25
C HIS A 460 6.92 22.18 -5.69
N ALA A 461 7.77 21.32 -5.11
CA ALA A 461 9.00 21.76 -4.45
C ALA A 461 10.20 21.82 -5.39
N ASP A 462 10.40 20.78 -6.21
CA ASP A 462 11.55 20.67 -7.10
C ASP A 462 11.21 20.09 -8.50
N TYR A 463 9.92 20.00 -8.81
CA TYR A 463 9.39 19.49 -10.08
C TYR A 463 9.84 18.05 -10.39
N SER A 464 10.12 17.26 -9.35
CA SER A 464 10.46 15.85 -9.47
C SER A 464 9.24 15.00 -9.79
N PHE A 465 9.44 14.06 -10.71
CA PHE A 465 8.46 13.04 -11.05
C PHE A 465 9.17 11.71 -11.31
N VAL A 466 8.39 10.64 -11.30
CA VAL A 466 8.89 9.31 -11.60
C VAL A 466 8.36 8.84 -12.94
N PHE A 467 9.26 8.37 -13.78
CA PHE A 467 8.98 7.59 -14.97
C PHE A 467 9.13 6.09 -14.64
N TYR A 468 8.02 5.37 -14.59
CA TYR A 468 7.99 3.95 -14.22
C TYR A 468 7.63 3.08 -15.43
N ARG A 469 8.42 2.02 -15.66
CA ARG A 469 8.13 0.99 -16.68
C ARG A 469 7.72 -0.31 -16.01
N PRO A 470 6.43 -0.70 -16.06
CA PRO A 470 5.95 -1.92 -15.39
C PRO A 470 6.56 -3.20 -15.97
N SER A 471 6.80 -3.27 -17.28
CA SER A 471 7.34 -4.48 -17.93
C SER A 471 8.72 -4.90 -17.39
N THR A 472 9.54 -3.93 -16.97
CA THR A 472 10.89 -4.15 -16.46
C THR A 472 11.00 -3.85 -14.96
N ASN A 473 9.91 -3.41 -14.33
CA ASN A 473 9.88 -2.87 -12.98
C ASN A 473 10.99 -1.83 -12.72
N THR A 474 11.24 -0.95 -13.71
CA THR A 474 12.30 0.07 -13.62
C THR A 474 11.71 1.43 -13.34
N THR A 475 12.30 2.13 -12.38
CA THR A 475 11.94 3.49 -11.97
C THR A 475 13.07 4.43 -12.38
N GLU A 476 12.73 5.50 -13.10
CA GLU A 476 13.64 6.58 -13.47
C GLU A 476 13.14 7.88 -12.83
N PHE A 477 13.94 8.44 -11.93
CA PHE A 477 13.66 9.75 -11.35
C PHE A 477 14.05 10.84 -12.33
N SER A 478 13.15 11.81 -12.54
CA SER A 478 13.34 12.91 -13.47
C SER A 478 12.85 14.21 -12.85
N ARG A 479 13.32 15.33 -13.37
CA ARG A 479 12.89 16.68 -12.98
C ARG A 479 12.59 17.48 -14.23
N VAL A 480 11.60 18.36 -14.13
CA VAL A 480 11.33 19.34 -15.18
C VAL A 480 12.23 20.55 -14.93
N GLU A 481 13.30 20.71 -15.73
CA GLU A 481 14.29 21.79 -15.60
C GLU A 481 13.72 23.18 -15.89
#